data_AF-A0A7W1N047-F1
#
_entry.id   AF-A0A7W1N047-F1
#
_cell.length_a   1.000
_cell.length_b   1.000
_cell.length_c   1.000
_cell.angle_alpha   90.00
_cell.angle_beta   90.00
_cell.angle_gamma   90.00
#
_symmetry.space_group_name_H-M   'P 1'
#
loop_
_entity.id
_entity.type
_entity.pdbx_description
1 polymer ?
#
loop_
_entity_poly.entity_id
_entity_poly.type
_entity_poly.pdbx_seq_one_letter_code
_entity_poly.pdbx_strand_id
1 'polypeptide(L)'
;MSANGGAPRVDGAHKQVVVVGGGQAGLSMSYYLTRDEVDHLVLEQNTVGHEWRERRWDSFCLVTPNWQCQLPGYPYAGDDPHGFMEKDEIIRYLEGYAEFVDAPLVEGVKVTALTRGERGGFELEMSDGELTADQVVV
;
A
#
# COMPACT_ATOMS: atom_id res chain seq x y z
N MET A 1 -2.24 -5.55 -30.65
CA MET A 1 -1.75 -6.62 -29.77
C MET A 1 -1.93 -6.12 -28.35
N SER A 2 -3.03 -6.47 -27.69
CA SER A 2 -3.29 -6.03 -26.31
C SER A 2 -2.41 -6.84 -25.37
N ALA A 3 -1.58 -6.16 -24.59
CA ALA A 3 -0.88 -6.75 -23.47
C ALA A 3 -1.94 -7.19 -22.43
N ASN A 4 -1.94 -8.48 -22.09
CA ASN A 4 -2.71 -9.05 -21.00
C ASN A 4 -2.10 -8.51 -19.68
N GLY A 5 -2.56 -7.35 -19.23
CA GLY A 5 -2.19 -6.75 -17.95
C GLY A 5 -2.94 -7.40 -16.79
N GLY A 6 -2.81 -8.73 -16.63
CA GLY A 6 -3.27 -9.39 -15.42
C GLY A 6 -2.30 -9.08 -14.29
N ALA A 7 -2.82 -8.60 -13.15
CA ALA A 7 -2.03 -8.43 -11.93
C ALA A 7 -1.24 -9.72 -11.63
N PRO A 8 -0.02 -9.63 -11.07
CA PRO A 8 0.75 -10.82 -10.72
C PRO A 8 -0.11 -11.73 -9.83
N ARG A 9 -0.35 -12.95 -10.31
CA ARG A 9 -1.18 -13.91 -9.60
C ARG A 9 -0.37 -14.47 -8.44
N VAL A 10 -0.69 -14.04 -7.22
CA VAL A 10 0.00 -14.43 -5.98
C VAL A 10 -0.64 -15.65 -5.30
N ASP A 11 -1.62 -16.26 -5.96
CA ASP A 11 -2.28 -17.50 -5.51
C ASP A 11 -1.26 -18.63 -5.27
N GLY A 12 -1.35 -19.25 -4.10
CA GLY A 12 -0.45 -20.29 -3.61
C GLY A 12 0.94 -19.82 -3.21
N ALA A 13 1.23 -18.51 -3.24
CA ALA A 13 2.54 -17.99 -2.83
C ALA A 13 2.74 -18.07 -1.30
N HIS A 14 4.01 -18.04 -0.90
CA HIS A 14 4.42 -17.88 0.49
C HIS A 14 5.35 -16.66 0.61
N LYS A 15 5.17 -15.86 1.67
CA LYS A 15 5.96 -14.66 1.96
C LYS A 15 6.38 -14.61 3.43
N GLN A 16 7.51 -13.96 3.75
CA GLN A 16 7.85 -13.75 5.16
C GLN A 16 6.88 -12.76 5.81
N VAL A 17 6.56 -11.66 5.12
CA VAL A 17 5.60 -10.66 5.61
C VAL A 17 4.56 -10.35 4.55
N VAL A 18 3.29 -10.31 4.96
CA VAL A 18 2.22 -9.74 4.13
C VAL A 18 1.65 -8.52 4.82
N VAL A 19 1.60 -7.41 4.10
CA VAL A 19 1.00 -6.16 4.54
C VAL A 19 -0.37 -6.02 3.89
N VAL A 20 -1.42 -5.91 4.70
CA VAL A 20 -2.79 -5.74 4.22
C VAL A 20 -3.13 -4.25 4.23
N GLY A 21 -3.22 -3.67 3.04
CA GLY A 21 -3.53 -2.27 2.79
C GLY A 21 -2.37 -1.52 2.12
N GLY A 22 -2.62 -0.95 0.93
CA GLY A 22 -1.68 -0.14 0.16
C GLY A 22 -1.75 1.36 0.47
N GLY A 23 -2.22 1.73 1.66
CA GLY A 23 -2.24 3.12 2.13
C GLY A 23 -0.89 3.59 2.67
N GLN A 24 -0.85 4.83 3.16
CA GLN A 24 0.36 5.46 3.69
C GLN A 24 1.09 4.62 4.77
N ALA A 25 0.33 3.91 5.62
CA ALA A 25 0.90 3.04 6.65
C ALA A 25 1.53 1.77 6.07
N GLY A 26 0.84 1.10 5.15
CA GLY A 26 1.34 -0.12 4.52
C GLY A 26 2.54 0.13 3.61
N LEU A 27 2.52 1.22 2.85
CA LEU A 27 3.68 1.66 2.05
C LEU A 27 4.87 2.08 2.95
N SER A 28 4.60 2.69 4.11
CA SER A 28 5.65 2.98 5.10
C SER A 28 6.27 1.70 5.67
N MET A 29 5.45 0.67 5.90
CA MET A 29 5.95 -0.64 6.32
C MET A 29 6.81 -1.28 5.22
N SER A 30 6.32 -1.27 3.99
CA SER A 30 7.05 -1.79 2.81
C SER A 30 8.41 -1.12 2.64
N TYR A 31 8.51 0.21 2.81
CA TYR A 31 9.79 0.92 2.77
C TYR A 31 10.84 0.33 3.72
N TYR A 32 10.48 0.08 4.98
CA TYR A 32 11.41 -0.48 5.96
C TYR A 32 11.72 -1.96 5.67
N LEU A 33 10.73 -2.74 5.24
CA LEU A 33 10.94 -4.15 4.86
C LEU A 33 11.86 -4.28 3.64
N THR A 34 11.70 -3.43 2.61
CA THR A 34 12.59 -3.36 1.45
C THR A 34 14.02 -3.02 1.88
N ARG A 35 14.19 -1.99 2.72
CA ARG A 35 15.52 -1.57 3.20
C ARG A 35 16.23 -2.66 3.99
N ASP A 36 15.48 -3.42 4.76
CA ASP A 36 16.00 -4.49 5.61
C ASP A 36 16.02 -5.86 4.87
N GLU A 37 15.79 -5.86 3.55
CA GLU A 37 15.82 -7.03 2.64
C GLU A 37 14.88 -8.18 3.06
N VAL A 38 13.73 -7.85 3.64
CA VAL A 38 12.71 -8.81 4.06
C VAL A 38 11.75 -9.09 2.90
N ASP A 39 11.54 -10.37 2.57
CA ASP A 39 10.62 -10.78 1.51
C ASP A 39 9.17 -10.50 1.92
N HIS A 40 8.52 -9.58 1.22
CA HIS A 40 7.18 -9.16 1.57
C HIS A 40 6.30 -8.88 0.36
N LEU A 41 5.01 -8.73 0.64
CA LEU A 41 4.00 -8.36 -0.34
C LEU A 41 3.01 -7.38 0.31
N VAL A 42 2.61 -6.35 -0.44
CA VAL A 42 1.55 -5.43 -0.05
C VAL A 42 0.30 -5.75 -0.87
N LEU A 43 -0.84 -5.95 -0.21
CA LEU A 43 -2.12 -6.21 -0.86
C LEU A 43 -3.05 -5.01 -0.68
N GLU A 44 -3.58 -4.46 -1.77
CA GLU A 44 -4.56 -3.39 -1.73
C GLU A 44 -5.85 -3.83 -2.43
N GLN A 45 -6.99 -3.64 -1.75
CA GLN A 45 -8.29 -4.06 -2.26
C GLN A 45 -8.74 -3.25 -3.50
N ASN A 46 -8.32 -1.98 -3.60
CA ASN A 46 -8.61 -1.10 -4.72
C ASN A 46 -7.30 -0.65 -5.35
N THR A 47 -6.98 0.65 -5.25
CA THR A 47 -5.74 1.26 -5.73
C THR A 47 -5.12 2.15 -4.66
N VAL A 48 -3.83 2.46 -4.79
CA VAL A 48 -3.16 3.48 -3.96
C VAL A 48 -3.94 4.78 -4.03
N GLY A 49 -4.18 5.37 -2.86
CA GLY A 49 -4.93 6.63 -2.77
C GLY A 49 -6.44 6.50 -3.01
N HIS A 50 -7.00 5.30 -3.22
CA HIS A 50 -8.44 5.11 -3.48
C HIS A 50 -9.34 5.77 -2.43
N GLU A 51 -9.02 5.64 -1.14
CA GLU A 51 -9.77 6.30 -0.05
C GLU A 51 -9.80 7.83 -0.18
N TRP A 52 -8.72 8.43 -0.69
CA TRP A 52 -8.66 9.88 -0.94
C TRP A 52 -9.45 10.25 -2.19
N ARG A 53 -9.34 9.44 -3.25
CA ARG A 53 -9.99 9.67 -4.55
C ARG A 53 -11.51 9.57 -4.47
N GLU A 54 -12.02 8.49 -3.90
CA GLU A 54 -13.45 8.13 -3.98
C GLU A 54 -14.27 8.58 -2.76
N ARG A 55 -13.65 8.74 -1.58
CA ARG A 55 -14.38 9.03 -0.34
C ARG A 55 -14.28 10.46 0.16
N ARG A 56 -13.53 11.33 -0.53
CA ARG A 56 -13.39 12.76 -0.17
C ARG A 56 -14.12 13.67 -1.15
N TRP A 57 -14.69 14.74 -0.59
CA TRP A 57 -15.38 15.79 -1.34
C TRP A 57 -14.39 16.65 -2.14
N ASP A 58 -14.88 17.36 -3.16
CA ASP A 58 -14.02 18.04 -4.13
C ASP A 58 -13.17 19.16 -3.52
N SER A 59 -13.70 19.89 -2.55
CA SER A 59 -12.98 20.95 -1.81
C SER A 59 -12.17 20.44 -0.62
N PHE A 60 -11.80 19.16 -0.61
CA PHE A 60 -11.00 18.59 0.46
C PHE A 60 -9.56 19.10 0.40
N CYS A 61 -9.03 19.52 1.56
CA CYS A 61 -7.61 19.76 1.79
C CYS A 61 -7.19 19.20 3.16
N LEU A 62 -5.89 19.00 3.35
CA LEU A 62 -5.34 18.59 4.64
C LEU A 62 -5.57 19.66 5.71
N VAL A 63 -5.60 19.23 6.98
CA VAL A 63 -5.62 20.15 8.14
C VAL A 63 -4.25 20.30 8.80
N THR A 64 -3.25 19.60 8.25
CA THR A 64 -1.84 19.64 8.66
C THR A 64 -1.02 20.33 7.58
N PRO A 65 -0.11 21.24 7.94
CA PRO A 65 0.78 21.88 6.97
C PRO A 65 1.59 20.86 6.17
N ASN A 66 1.84 21.16 4.90
CA ASN A 66 2.54 20.27 3.97
C ASN A 66 3.93 19.84 4.44
N TRP A 67 4.67 20.71 5.14
CA TRP A 67 5.99 20.36 5.69
C TRP A 67 5.95 19.19 6.69
N GLN A 68 4.79 18.89 7.29
CA GLN A 68 4.61 17.74 8.18
C GLN A 68 4.40 16.42 7.43
N CYS A 69 4.13 16.46 6.12
CA CYS A 69 4.10 15.27 5.29
C CYS A 69 5.53 14.76 5.10
N GLN A 70 5.89 13.78 5.93
CA GLN A 70 7.23 13.22 6.04
C GLN A 70 7.11 11.69 6.00
N LEU A 71 6.73 11.14 4.85
CA LEU A 71 6.76 9.68 4.68
C LEU A 71 8.23 9.22 4.70
N PRO A 72 8.50 7.97 5.15
CA PRO A 72 9.87 7.48 5.28
C PRO A 72 10.70 7.66 4.00
N GLY A 73 11.75 8.49 4.06
CA GLY A 73 12.60 8.78 2.90
C GLY A 73 11.96 9.67 1.81
N TYR A 74 10.71 10.10 1.99
CA TYR A 74 9.93 10.85 1.00
C TYR A 74 9.24 12.06 1.63
N PRO A 75 10.00 13.12 1.98
CA PRO A 75 9.43 14.35 2.51
C PRO A 75 8.66 15.12 1.43
N TYR A 76 7.74 15.98 1.85
CA TYR A 76 7.11 16.96 0.95
C TYR A 76 8.17 17.80 0.21
N ALA A 77 8.03 17.88 -1.12
CA ALA A 77 8.97 18.54 -2.02
C ALA A 77 8.33 19.66 -2.87
N GLY A 78 7.09 20.07 -2.55
CA GLY A 78 6.41 21.17 -3.24
C GLY A 78 6.89 22.55 -2.78
N ASP A 79 6.33 23.59 -3.39
CA ASP A 79 6.71 25.00 -3.20
C ASP A 79 5.91 25.72 -2.10
N ASP A 80 4.83 25.12 -1.59
CA ASP A 80 4.04 25.66 -0.48
C ASP A 80 4.10 24.78 0.78
N PRO A 81 5.18 24.84 1.57
CA PRO A 81 5.33 24.03 2.78
C PRO A 81 4.32 24.39 3.88
N HIS A 82 3.83 25.63 3.92
CA HIS A 82 2.92 26.12 4.96
C HIS A 82 1.44 26.01 4.56
N GLY A 83 1.16 25.73 3.30
CA GLY A 83 -0.17 25.40 2.80
C GLY A 83 -0.65 24.01 3.20
N PHE A 84 -1.76 23.65 2.59
CA PHE A 84 -2.52 22.44 2.90
C PHE A 84 -2.86 21.73 1.59
N MET A 85 -2.22 20.58 1.35
CA MET A 85 -2.40 19.82 0.12
C MET A 85 -3.87 19.55 -0.13
N GLU A 86 -4.32 19.91 -1.33
CA GLU A 86 -5.64 19.57 -1.83
C GLU A 86 -5.72 18.07 -2.14
N LYS A 87 -6.95 17.58 -2.36
CA LYS A 87 -7.25 16.18 -2.66
C LYS A 87 -6.31 15.56 -3.71
N ASP A 88 -6.13 16.21 -4.85
CA ASP A 88 -5.31 15.67 -5.93
C ASP A 88 -3.80 15.74 -5.63
N GLU A 89 -3.37 16.64 -4.75
CA GLU A 89 -1.97 16.74 -4.34
C GLU A 89 -1.58 15.62 -3.37
N ILE A 90 -2.43 15.33 -2.37
CA ILE A 90 -2.18 14.20 -1.47
C ILE A 90 -2.25 12.86 -2.21
N ILE A 91 -3.12 12.72 -3.21
CA ILE A 91 -3.17 11.52 -4.05
C ILE A 91 -1.84 11.34 -4.80
N ARG A 92 -1.35 12.38 -5.49
CA ARG A 92 -0.07 12.35 -6.21
C ARG A 92 1.11 12.09 -5.28
N TYR A 93 1.07 12.62 -4.06
CA TYR A 93 2.10 12.37 -3.06
C TYR A 93 2.16 10.89 -2.64
N LEU A 94 1.00 10.23 -2.48
CA LEU A 94 0.93 8.80 -2.14
C LEU A 94 1.29 7.89 -3.32
N GLU A 95 0.84 8.21 -4.53
CA GLU A 95 1.22 7.49 -5.76
C GLU A 95 2.73 7.59 -5.99
N GLY A 96 3.31 8.79 -5.89
CA GLY A 96 4.76 8.99 -5.98
C GLY A 96 5.54 8.28 -4.87
N TYR A 97 4.97 8.17 -3.67
CA TYR A 97 5.60 7.40 -2.60
C TYR A 97 5.60 5.89 -2.89
N ALA A 98 4.52 5.33 -3.43
CA ALA A 98 4.47 3.93 -3.84
C ALA A 98 5.51 3.62 -4.92
N GLU A 99 5.68 4.51 -5.91
CA GLU A 99 6.73 4.41 -6.94
C GLU A 99 8.13 4.53 -6.34
N PHE A 100 8.36 5.48 -5.43
CA PHE A 100 9.66 5.67 -4.77
C PHE A 100 10.12 4.45 -3.96
N VAL A 101 9.18 3.79 -3.29
CA VAL A 101 9.47 2.56 -2.51
C VAL A 101 9.75 1.37 -3.43
N ASP A 102 9.28 1.40 -4.69
CA ASP A 102 9.20 0.24 -5.58
C ASP A 102 8.53 -0.95 -4.88
N ALA A 103 7.42 -0.66 -4.18
CA ALA A 103 6.79 -1.63 -3.29
C ALA A 103 6.30 -2.85 -4.11
N PRO A 104 6.45 -4.09 -3.59
CA PRO A 104 5.84 -5.28 -4.16
C PRO A 104 4.33 -5.28 -3.89
N LEU A 105 3.63 -4.35 -4.53
CA LEU A 105 2.21 -4.05 -4.35
C LEU A 105 1.36 -4.78 -5.39
N VAL A 106 0.30 -5.43 -4.92
CA VAL A 106 -0.76 -5.98 -5.75
C VAL A 106 -2.06 -5.28 -5.41
N GLU A 107 -2.56 -4.52 -6.37
CA GLU A 107 -3.84 -3.81 -6.32
C GLU A 107 -5.01 -4.69 -6.77
N GLY A 108 -6.23 -4.30 -6.41
CA GLY A 108 -7.46 -5.03 -6.76
C GLY A 108 -7.65 -6.37 -6.04
N VAL A 109 -6.88 -6.65 -4.97
CA VAL A 109 -6.94 -7.90 -4.22
C VAL A 109 -7.44 -7.64 -2.80
N LYS A 110 -8.66 -8.10 -2.52
CA LYS A 110 -9.26 -7.98 -1.20
C LYS A 110 -8.94 -9.23 -0.38
N VAL A 111 -8.24 -9.05 0.74
CA VAL A 111 -8.13 -10.09 1.76
C VAL A 111 -9.48 -10.24 2.46
N THR A 112 -10.03 -11.45 2.47
CA THR A 112 -11.36 -11.77 3.01
C THR A 112 -11.30 -12.52 4.33
N ALA A 113 -10.24 -13.29 4.57
CA ALA A 113 -10.02 -13.97 5.84
C ALA A 113 -8.52 -14.06 6.17
N LEU A 114 -8.23 -14.11 7.47
CA LEU A 114 -6.91 -14.35 8.02
C LEU A 114 -7.05 -15.40 9.11
N THR A 115 -6.40 -16.55 8.93
CA THR A 115 -6.40 -17.66 9.87
C THR A 115 -4.97 -17.99 10.30
N ARG A 116 -4.82 -18.56 11.49
CA ARG A 116 -3.53 -19.05 11.96
C ARG A 116 -3.29 -20.44 11.40
N GLY A 117 -2.18 -20.63 10.70
CA GLY A 117 -1.83 -21.93 10.12
C GLY A 117 -1.54 -22.98 11.20
N GLU A 118 -1.84 -24.26 10.91
CA GLU A 118 -1.65 -25.37 11.85
C GLU A 118 -0.19 -25.55 12.29
N ARG A 119 0.74 -25.17 11.41
CA ARG A 119 2.21 -25.29 11.62
C ARG A 119 2.85 -23.98 12.08
N GLY A 120 2.06 -22.97 12.44
CA GLY A 120 2.52 -21.59 12.65
C GLY A 120 2.27 -20.72 11.42
N GLY A 121 2.63 -19.44 11.52
CA GLY A 121 2.33 -18.45 10.49
C GLY A 121 0.83 -18.22 10.29
N PHE A 122 0.49 -17.72 9.11
CA PHE A 122 -0.84 -17.28 8.72
C PHE A 122 -1.22 -17.76 7.33
N GLU A 123 -2.50 -18.03 7.15
CA GLU A 123 -3.14 -18.31 5.87
C GLU A 123 -4.10 -17.15 5.58
N LEU A 124 -4.02 -16.61 4.36
CA LEU A 124 -4.81 -15.48 3.90
C LEU A 124 -5.71 -15.95 2.76
N GLU A 125 -7.01 -15.79 2.93
CA GLU A 125 -7.97 -15.93 1.84
C GLU A 125 -8.16 -14.56 1.18
N MET A 126 -8.18 -14.54 -0.15
CA MET A 126 -8.31 -13.33 -0.94
C MET A 126 -9.35 -13.51 -2.05
N SER A 127 -9.78 -12.40 -2.64
CA SER A 127 -10.72 -12.41 -3.76
C SER A 127 -10.22 -13.15 -5.01
N ASP A 128 -8.90 -13.35 -5.15
CA ASP A 128 -8.27 -14.08 -6.27
C ASP A 128 -7.29 -15.15 -5.77
N GLY A 129 -7.72 -15.96 -4.80
CA GLY A 129 -6.98 -17.14 -4.33
C GLY A 129 -6.51 -17.01 -2.88
N GLU A 130 -5.49 -17.79 -2.55
CA GLU A 130 -4.99 -17.91 -1.18
C GLU A 130 -3.48 -17.72 -1.15
N LEU A 131 -2.92 -17.26 -0.03
CA LEU A 131 -1.48 -17.26 0.19
C LEU A 131 -1.15 -17.51 1.65
N THR A 132 0.11 -17.82 1.93
CA THR A 132 0.58 -18.01 3.31
C THR A 132 1.67 -17.01 3.66
N ALA A 133 1.77 -16.67 4.94
CA ALA A 133 2.83 -15.78 5.43
C ALA A 133 3.33 -16.15 6.82
N ASP A 134 4.59 -15.86 7.11
CA ASP A 134 5.11 -16.03 8.47
C ASP A 134 4.53 -14.97 9.41
N GLN A 135 4.40 -13.72 8.94
CA GLN A 135 3.85 -12.58 9.66
C GLN A 135 2.88 -11.78 8.80
N VAL A 136 1.91 -11.13 9.45
CA VAL A 136 0.93 -10.25 8.80
C VAL A 136 0.87 -8.91 9.53
N VAL A 137 0.85 -7.82 8.76
CA VAL A 137 0.63 -6.45 9.23
C VAL A 137 -0.70 -5.95 8.66
N VAL A 138 -1.53 -5.31 9.48
CA VAL A 138 -2.86 -4.76 9.13
C VAL A 138 -2.96 -3.31 9.58
#